data_AF-A0A329Z9K1-F1
#
_entry.id   AF-A0A329Z9K1-F1
#
_cell.length_a   1.000
_cell.length_b   1.000
_cell.length_c   1.000
_cell.angle_alpha   90.00
_cell.angle_beta   90.00
_cell.angle_gamma   90.00
#
_symmetry.space_group_name_H-M   'P 1'
#
loop_
_entity.id
_entity.type
_entity.pdbx_description
1 polymer ?
#
loop_
_entity_poly.entity_id
_entity_poly.type
_entity_poly.pdbx_seq_one_letter_code
_entity_poly.pdbx_strand_id
1 'polypeptide(L)'
;MRYIVRFALKPMKKIIDKFLYKFIIQIMDLFNIKFPKKASFLIISSHGLGRNAFFLFLQYCGVRVNWDYAFEGYYRRCYGYLTLLLFKPKDKVCAISFAELDVEKQDKIINKINQKLPAIIMTRDPISILKTNINLRVISNNVNKNIQTKIIYKNNKWQIVDNALEAIKNRIVYNGYDLKTQQIIESKKPSLDYLHYLLKLTSQNKSTLEVKAFILFTSLYTLLKDKITDITFIDMRDLTSDRAFKTISVLARLFHFQPPCNESFFSHKLYGDINALIPLEINYQCDNGGGESNIFQQSTNIFKNRKICRC
;
A
#
# COMPACT_ATOMS: atom_id res chain seq x y z
N MET A 1 7.29 -27.26 -22.31
CA MET A 1 7.22 -28.01 -21.02
C MET A 1 7.43 -27.16 -19.76
N ARG A 2 8.47 -26.33 -19.64
CA ARG A 2 8.74 -25.49 -18.45
C ARG A 2 7.64 -24.48 -18.05
N TYR A 3 6.89 -23.95 -19.01
CA TYR A 3 5.82 -22.97 -18.76
C TYR A 3 4.54 -23.62 -18.18
N ILE A 4 4.16 -24.80 -18.68
CA ILE A 4 2.99 -25.56 -18.23
C ILE A 4 3.21 -26.08 -16.81
N VAL A 5 4.44 -26.56 -16.51
CA VAL A 5 4.85 -26.96 -15.17
C VAL A 5 4.83 -25.79 -14.19
N ARG A 6 5.28 -24.59 -14.58
CA ARG A 6 5.16 -23.37 -13.75
C ARG A 6 3.72 -22.93 -13.50
N PHE A 7 2.82 -23.13 -14.46
CA PHE A 7 1.41 -22.74 -14.34
C PHE A 7 0.63 -23.73 -13.45
N ALA A 8 0.87 -25.03 -13.62
CA ALA A 8 0.29 -26.10 -12.80
C ALA A 8 0.83 -26.13 -11.35
N LEU A 9 2.11 -25.78 -11.15
CA LEU A 9 2.72 -25.71 -9.82
C LEU A 9 2.42 -24.42 -9.06
N LYS A 10 1.91 -23.37 -9.70
CA LYS A 10 1.60 -22.09 -9.04
C LYS A 10 0.53 -22.23 -7.94
N PRO A 11 -0.61 -22.92 -8.16
CA PRO A 11 -1.59 -23.18 -7.11
C PRO A 11 -1.08 -24.17 -6.05
N MET A 12 -0.33 -25.21 -6.45
CA MET A 12 0.25 -26.17 -5.51
C MET A 12 1.33 -25.54 -4.62
N LYS A 13 2.19 -24.69 -5.18
CA LYS A 13 3.14 -23.86 -4.42
C LYS A 13 2.42 -22.97 -3.43
N LYS A 14 1.30 -22.36 -3.80
CA LYS A 14 0.50 -21.52 -2.90
C LYS A 14 -0.12 -22.31 -1.73
N ILE A 15 -0.46 -23.59 -1.94
CA ILE A 15 -0.98 -24.49 -0.90
C ILE A 15 0.15 -25.03 -0.02
N ILE A 16 1.26 -25.46 -0.62
CA ILE A 16 2.47 -25.92 0.07
C ILE A 16 3.05 -24.77 0.91
N ASP A 17 3.22 -23.59 0.32
CA ASP A 17 3.65 -22.38 1.01
C ASP A 17 2.65 -21.97 2.09
N LYS A 18 1.37 -22.39 2.04
CA LYS A 18 0.33 -22.08 3.05
C LYS A 18 0.32 -23.02 4.26
N PHE A 19 0.74 -24.28 4.11
CA PHE A 19 0.82 -25.22 5.23
C PHE A 19 2.22 -25.28 5.83
N LEU A 20 3.25 -25.23 4.98
CA LEU A 20 4.64 -25.33 5.38
C LEU A 20 5.06 -24.18 6.30
N TYR A 21 4.64 -22.94 6.00
CA TYR A 21 5.00 -21.81 6.86
C TYR A 21 4.42 -21.94 8.26
N LYS A 22 3.16 -22.37 8.38
CA LYS A 22 2.50 -22.52 9.67
C LYS A 22 3.22 -23.56 10.52
N PHE A 23 3.59 -24.69 9.91
CA PHE A 23 4.39 -25.73 10.56
C PHE A 23 5.76 -25.20 11.01
N ILE A 24 6.50 -24.51 10.13
CA ILE A 24 7.80 -23.90 10.48
C ILE A 24 7.67 -22.95 11.67
N ILE A 25 6.69 -22.04 11.64
CA ILE A 25 6.50 -21.08 12.73
C ILE A 25 6.06 -21.78 14.03
N GLN A 26 5.26 -22.85 13.97
CA GLN A 26 4.91 -23.66 15.14
C GLN A 26 6.14 -24.35 15.75
N ILE A 27 7.02 -24.92 14.94
CA ILE A 27 8.31 -25.48 15.40
C ILE A 27 9.17 -24.38 16.03
N MET A 28 9.25 -23.21 15.40
CA MET A 28 9.95 -22.07 15.97
C MET A 28 9.35 -21.63 17.31
N ASP A 29 8.04 -21.75 17.50
CA ASP A 29 7.40 -21.45 18.78
C ASP A 29 7.73 -22.51 19.84
N LEU A 30 7.66 -23.79 19.48
CA LEU A 30 7.96 -24.91 20.38
C LEU A 30 9.38 -24.84 20.94
N PHE A 31 10.34 -24.47 20.10
CA PHE A 31 11.75 -24.34 20.47
C PHE A 31 12.20 -22.91 20.79
N ASN A 32 11.26 -21.95 20.92
CA ASN A 32 11.53 -20.52 21.17
C ASN A 32 12.60 -19.91 20.21
N ILE A 33 12.61 -20.36 18.96
CA ILE A 33 13.53 -19.91 17.93
C ILE A 33 13.21 -18.45 17.58
N LYS A 34 14.25 -17.62 17.64
CA LYS A 34 14.20 -16.20 17.31
C LYS A 34 14.41 -15.95 15.82
N PHE A 35 13.99 -14.78 15.34
CA PHE A 35 14.29 -14.36 13.97
C PHE A 35 15.79 -14.14 13.76
N PRO A 36 16.31 -14.37 12.53
CA PRO A 36 17.69 -14.05 12.19
C PRO A 36 18.02 -12.57 12.45
N LYS A 37 19.21 -12.30 12.98
CA LYS A 37 19.74 -10.94 13.22
C LYS A 37 20.21 -10.27 11.91
N LYS A 38 19.29 -10.13 10.95
CA LYS A 38 19.57 -9.64 9.58
C LYS A 38 18.83 -8.35 9.22
N ALA A 39 17.89 -7.90 10.05
CA ALA A 39 17.29 -6.58 9.90
C ALA A 39 18.27 -5.49 10.34
N SER A 40 18.22 -4.36 9.66
CA SER A 40 19.11 -3.22 9.88
C SER A 40 18.44 -2.12 10.69
N PHE A 41 17.11 -1.98 10.60
CA PHE A 41 16.34 -1.02 11.39
C PHE A 41 14.86 -1.39 11.49
N LEU A 42 14.15 -0.72 12.40
CA LEU A 42 12.69 -0.80 12.54
C LEU A 42 12.03 0.42 11.90
N ILE A 43 10.79 0.24 11.42
CA ILE A 43 9.94 1.34 11.01
C ILE A 43 8.65 1.26 11.82
N ILE A 44 8.31 2.33 12.54
CA ILE A 44 7.03 2.48 13.22
C ILE A 44 6.23 3.52 12.46
N SER A 45 5.04 3.15 12.00
CA SER A 45 4.21 4.00 11.16
C SER A 45 2.73 3.72 11.42
N SER A 46 1.84 4.36 10.65
CA SER A 46 0.41 4.13 10.68
C SER A 46 -0.23 4.60 9.36
N HIS A 47 -1.51 4.29 9.18
CA HIS A 47 -2.37 4.86 8.14
C HIS A 47 -2.39 6.38 8.21
N GLY A 48 -2.44 7.03 7.04
CA GLY A 48 -2.50 8.49 6.94
C GLY A 48 -1.16 9.22 7.10
N LEU A 49 -0.02 8.52 7.14
CA LEU A 49 1.32 9.15 7.27
C LEU A 49 2.14 9.27 5.98
N GLY A 50 1.60 8.85 4.84
CA GLY A 50 2.42 8.71 3.62
C GLY A 50 3.36 7.50 3.65
N ARG A 51 3.15 6.54 4.56
CA ARG A 51 3.93 5.29 4.69
C ARG A 51 4.16 4.57 3.36
N ASN A 52 3.14 4.47 2.51
CA ASN A 52 3.27 3.76 1.23
C ASN A 52 4.26 4.44 0.28
N ALA A 53 4.25 5.78 0.21
CA ALA A 53 5.24 6.53 -0.56
C ALA A 53 6.64 6.35 0.05
N PHE A 54 6.75 6.42 1.38
CA PHE A 54 8.00 6.18 2.09
C PHE A 54 8.58 4.78 1.78
N PHE A 55 7.75 3.73 1.75
CA PHE A 55 8.21 2.39 1.43
C PHE A 55 8.67 2.26 -0.03
N LEU A 56 8.00 2.93 -0.96
CA LEU A 56 8.45 2.99 -2.36
C LEU A 56 9.82 3.70 -2.48
N PHE A 57 10.00 4.81 -1.76
CA PHE A 57 11.28 5.52 -1.68
C PHE A 57 12.40 4.63 -1.12
N LEU A 58 12.13 3.90 -0.03
CA LEU A 58 13.06 2.95 0.55
C LEU A 58 13.38 1.79 -0.42
N GLN A 59 12.38 1.25 -1.11
CA GLN A 59 12.57 0.19 -2.12
C GLN A 59 13.42 0.66 -3.29
N TYR A 60 13.20 1.89 -3.77
CA TYR A 60 14.04 2.51 -4.81
C TYR A 60 15.51 2.58 -4.36
N CYS A 61 15.72 2.88 -3.08
CA CYS A 61 17.03 2.92 -2.41
C CYS A 61 17.55 1.54 -1.94
N GLY A 62 17.01 0.44 -2.48
CA GLY A 62 17.51 -0.91 -2.21
C GLY A 62 17.18 -1.46 -0.81
N VAL A 63 16.23 -0.87 -0.09
CA VAL A 63 15.75 -1.38 1.19
C VAL A 63 14.55 -2.30 0.97
N ARG A 64 14.61 -3.50 1.55
CA ARG A 64 13.46 -4.41 1.62
C ARG A 64 12.70 -4.19 2.92
N VAL A 65 11.39 -4.03 2.82
CA VAL A 65 10.49 -3.84 3.98
C VAL A 65 9.38 -4.86 3.89
N ASN A 66 8.93 -5.42 5.03
CA ASN A 66 7.69 -6.20 5.04
C ASN A 66 6.50 -5.26 4.79
N TRP A 67 5.57 -5.71 3.95
CA TRP A 67 4.35 -4.98 3.64
C TRP A 67 3.16 -5.82 4.10
N ASP A 68 2.99 -5.93 5.40
CA ASP A 68 1.91 -6.72 5.99
C ASP A 68 0.68 -5.84 6.31
N TYR A 69 -0.50 -6.45 6.22
CA TYR A 69 -1.80 -5.84 6.55
C TYR A 69 -2.47 -6.55 7.75
N ALA A 70 -3.34 -5.84 8.46
CA ALA A 70 -4.11 -6.26 9.65
C ALA A 70 -4.67 -7.67 9.59
N PHE A 71 -5.19 -8.02 8.43
CA PHE A 71 -5.92 -9.26 8.16
C PHE A 71 -5.03 -10.50 8.05
N GLU A 72 -3.71 -10.32 8.08
CA GLU A 72 -2.73 -11.41 8.02
C GLU A 72 -2.42 -11.88 9.45
N GLY A 73 -3.08 -12.95 9.91
CA GLY A 73 -2.92 -13.50 11.27
C GLY A 73 -1.48 -13.88 11.64
N TYR A 74 -1.24 -14.22 12.91
CA TYR A 74 0.10 -14.37 13.53
C TYR A 74 1.12 -15.10 12.65
N TYR A 75 0.77 -16.29 12.15
CA TYR A 75 1.68 -17.13 11.38
C TYR A 75 2.14 -16.47 10.08
N ARG A 76 1.26 -15.71 9.42
CA ARG A 76 1.54 -15.13 8.11
C ARG A 76 2.53 -13.98 8.23
N ARG A 77 2.40 -13.15 9.28
CA ARG A 77 3.38 -12.12 9.62
C ARG A 77 4.73 -12.71 9.97
N CYS A 78 4.76 -13.73 10.83
CA CYS A 78 6.00 -14.43 11.16
C CYS A 78 6.70 -14.98 9.91
N TYR A 79 5.94 -15.52 8.96
CA TYR A 79 6.49 -15.96 7.67
C TYR A 79 6.98 -14.79 6.80
N GLY A 80 6.24 -13.68 6.73
CA GLY A 80 6.68 -12.45 6.06
C GLY A 80 8.01 -11.94 6.59
N TYR A 81 8.15 -11.84 7.92
CA TYR A 81 9.41 -11.47 8.56
C TYR A 81 10.51 -12.48 8.29
N LEU A 82 10.23 -13.78 8.45
CA LEU A 82 11.24 -14.82 8.27
C LEU A 82 11.76 -14.84 6.82
N THR A 83 10.88 -14.74 5.83
CA THR A 83 11.26 -14.72 4.41
C THR A 83 12.03 -13.47 4.03
N LEU A 84 11.62 -12.30 4.55
CA LEU A 84 12.35 -11.05 4.40
C LEU A 84 13.80 -11.18 4.90
N LEU A 85 14.00 -11.84 6.03
CA LEU A 85 15.30 -11.96 6.69
C LEU A 85 16.16 -13.09 6.10
N LEU A 86 15.59 -14.27 5.83
CA LEU A 86 16.32 -15.42 5.31
C LEU A 86 16.80 -15.19 3.88
N PHE A 87 15.92 -14.69 3.01
CA PHE A 87 16.19 -14.51 1.58
C PHE A 87 16.71 -13.11 1.25
N LYS A 88 17.30 -12.42 2.22
CA LYS A 88 17.99 -11.13 2.04
C LYS A 88 19.23 -11.30 1.14
N PRO A 89 19.30 -10.65 -0.04
CA PRO A 89 20.53 -10.56 -0.81
C PRO A 89 21.63 -9.87 0.00
N LYS A 90 22.90 -10.23 -0.21
CA LYS A 90 24.04 -9.71 0.57
C LYS A 90 24.17 -8.19 0.50
N ASP A 91 23.74 -7.60 -0.62
CA ASP A 91 23.84 -6.17 -0.96
C ASP A 91 22.63 -5.33 -0.54
N LYS A 92 21.57 -5.95 0.02
CA LYS A 92 20.34 -5.23 0.37
C LYS A 92 20.24 -4.96 1.86
N VAL A 93 19.60 -3.86 2.21
CA VAL A 93 19.23 -3.51 3.60
C VAL A 93 17.82 -4.03 3.87
N CYS A 94 17.53 -4.52 5.08
CA CYS A 94 16.19 -4.99 5.45
C CYS A 94 15.66 -4.19 6.64
N ALA A 95 14.43 -3.69 6.54
CA ALA A 95 13.73 -3.03 7.63
C ALA A 95 12.47 -3.81 8.02
N ILE A 96 12.18 -3.87 9.33
CA ILE A 96 10.94 -4.46 9.84
C ILE A 96 9.98 -3.33 10.18
N SER A 97 8.85 -3.29 9.50
CA SER A 97 7.77 -2.33 9.71
C SER A 97 6.70 -2.87 10.63
N PHE A 98 6.33 -2.05 11.62
CA PHE A 98 5.14 -2.17 12.45
C PHE A 98 4.23 -0.98 12.20
N ALA A 99 2.93 -1.23 12.03
CA ALA A 99 1.99 -0.16 11.73
C ALA A 99 0.60 -0.30 12.35
N GLU A 100 0.37 -1.36 13.11
CA GLU A 100 -0.94 -1.73 13.63
C GLU A 100 -0.77 -2.28 15.05
N LEU A 101 -1.77 -2.05 15.89
CA LEU A 101 -1.88 -2.63 17.23
C LEU A 101 -2.86 -3.80 17.26
N ASP A 102 -2.84 -4.51 18.39
CA ASP A 102 -3.73 -5.62 18.71
C ASP A 102 -3.69 -6.73 17.66
N VAL A 103 -2.53 -6.88 17.05
CA VAL A 103 -2.22 -7.97 16.14
C VAL A 103 -2.26 -9.27 16.94
N GLU A 104 -2.86 -10.32 16.37
CA GLU A 104 -2.88 -11.63 17.01
C GLU A 104 -1.46 -12.04 17.44
N LYS A 105 -1.28 -12.25 18.75
CA LYS A 105 0.01 -12.64 19.37
C LYS A 105 1.15 -11.66 19.06
N GLN A 106 0.87 -10.36 19.04
CA GLN A 106 1.85 -9.28 18.82
C GLN A 106 3.09 -9.42 19.73
N ASP A 107 2.91 -9.68 21.01
CA ASP A 107 4.03 -9.83 21.96
C ASP A 107 4.94 -11.01 21.58
N LYS A 108 4.37 -12.11 21.08
CA LYS A 108 5.17 -13.25 20.60
C LYS A 108 6.01 -12.88 19.38
N ILE A 109 5.44 -12.09 18.45
CA ILE A 109 6.17 -11.57 17.28
C ILE A 109 7.34 -10.69 17.74
N ILE A 110 7.09 -9.73 18.63
CA ILE A 110 8.11 -8.81 19.13
C ILE A 110 9.20 -9.58 19.89
N ASN A 111 8.81 -10.57 20.69
CA ASN A 111 9.75 -11.43 21.42
C ASN A 111 10.62 -12.31 20.52
N LYS A 112 10.25 -12.54 19.26
CA LYS A 112 11.11 -13.21 18.28
C LYS A 112 12.20 -12.29 17.71
N ILE A 113 12.06 -10.97 17.82
CA ILE A 113 13.10 -10.02 17.44
C ILE A 113 14.17 -10.02 18.55
N ASN A 114 15.34 -10.56 18.23
CA ASN A 114 16.43 -10.79 19.19
C ASN A 114 17.52 -9.70 19.16
N GLN A 115 17.36 -8.67 18.33
CA GLN A 115 18.32 -7.58 18.20
C GLN A 115 17.65 -6.28 18.59
N LYS A 116 18.43 -5.40 19.24
CA LYS A 116 18.07 -3.98 19.36
C LYS A 116 18.52 -3.28 18.08
N LEU A 117 17.68 -2.39 17.56
CA LEU A 117 17.86 -1.76 16.26
C LEU A 117 17.54 -0.27 16.33
N PRO A 118 18.17 0.58 15.51
CA PRO A 118 17.67 1.93 15.34
C PRO A 118 16.29 1.89 14.67
N ALA A 119 15.46 2.89 14.96
CA ALA A 119 14.08 2.95 14.48
C ALA A 119 13.78 4.29 13.78
N ILE A 120 13.04 4.19 12.69
CA ILE A 120 12.40 5.34 12.06
C ILE A 120 10.95 5.39 12.54
N ILE A 121 10.55 6.49 13.17
CA ILE A 121 9.16 6.71 13.59
C ILE A 121 8.56 7.78 12.69
N MET A 122 7.57 7.39 11.89
CA MET A 122 6.80 8.34 11.08
C MET A 122 5.81 9.08 11.97
N THR A 123 5.69 10.39 11.82
CA THR A 123 4.77 11.23 12.58
C THR A 123 3.96 12.14 11.66
N ARG A 124 2.80 12.57 12.15
CA ARG A 124 1.97 13.59 11.52
C ARG A 124 1.03 14.15 12.59
N ASP A 125 0.66 15.41 12.44
CA ASP A 125 -0.40 16.03 13.23
C ASP A 125 -1.67 15.13 13.22
N PRO A 126 -2.22 14.76 14.40
CA PRO A 126 -3.39 13.88 14.50
C PRO A 126 -4.62 14.41 13.76
N ILE A 127 -4.84 15.74 13.76
CA ILE A 127 -5.97 16.35 13.04
C ILE A 127 -5.83 16.11 11.54
N SER A 128 -4.62 16.21 11.01
CA SER A 128 -4.29 15.94 9.61
C SER A 128 -4.46 14.46 9.23
N ILE A 129 -4.20 13.54 10.15
CA ILE A 129 -4.50 12.10 9.97
C ILE A 129 -6.02 11.90 9.84
N LEU A 130 -6.80 12.48 10.75
CA LEU A 130 -8.27 12.40 10.72
C LEU A 130 -8.84 13.02 9.44
N LYS A 131 -8.36 14.22 9.07
CA LYS A 131 -8.75 14.90 7.83
C LYS A 131 -8.47 14.04 6.59
N THR A 132 -7.34 13.33 6.56
CA THR A 132 -7.00 12.44 5.44
C THR A 132 -8.01 11.29 5.31
N ASN A 133 -8.47 10.73 6.43
CA ASN A 133 -9.44 9.64 6.42
C ASN A 133 -10.84 10.10 6.03
N ILE A 134 -11.30 11.26 6.54
CA ILE A 134 -12.59 11.85 6.15
C ILE A 134 -12.62 12.18 4.65
N ASN A 135 -11.48 12.62 4.09
CA ASN A 135 -11.35 12.94 2.67
C ASN A 135 -10.89 11.74 1.83
N LEU A 136 -10.81 10.54 2.41
CA LEU A 136 -10.42 9.35 1.66
C LEU A 136 -11.52 9.00 0.66
N ARG A 137 -11.15 9.01 -0.61
CA ARG A 137 -12.02 8.58 -1.70
C ARG A 137 -11.96 7.07 -1.83
N VAL A 138 -13.11 6.46 -2.02
CA VAL A 138 -13.25 5.02 -2.27
C VAL A 138 -14.09 4.81 -3.54
N ILE A 139 -14.02 3.59 -4.07
CA ILE A 139 -14.87 3.17 -5.19
C ILE A 139 -16.19 2.67 -4.61
N SER A 140 -17.30 3.19 -5.13
CA SER A 140 -18.65 2.74 -4.76
C SER A 140 -18.84 1.26 -5.07
N ASN A 141 -19.37 0.53 -4.10
CA ASN A 141 -19.71 -0.88 -4.23
C ASN A 141 -20.97 -1.10 -5.08
N ASN A 142 -21.79 -0.04 -5.27
CA ASN A 142 -23.08 -0.10 -5.93
C ASN A 142 -23.04 0.17 -7.44
N VAL A 143 -21.85 0.40 -8.02
CA VAL A 143 -21.73 0.72 -9.44
C VAL A 143 -21.20 -0.47 -10.23
N ASN A 144 -21.90 -0.78 -11.32
CA ASN A 144 -21.54 -1.83 -12.27
C ASN A 144 -20.07 -1.71 -12.71
N LYS A 145 -19.39 -2.85 -12.87
CA LYS A 145 -17.94 -2.91 -13.06
C LYS A 145 -17.45 -2.40 -14.41
N ASN A 146 -18.32 -2.33 -15.41
CA ASN A 146 -17.95 -1.95 -16.76
C ASN A 146 -17.63 -0.46 -16.86
N ILE A 147 -16.36 -0.12 -17.06
CA ILE A 147 -15.89 1.22 -17.43
C ILE A 147 -15.54 1.17 -18.92
N GLN A 148 -16.48 1.58 -19.77
CA GLN A 148 -16.29 1.58 -21.21
C GLN A 148 -16.62 2.95 -21.77
N THR A 149 -15.80 3.44 -22.69
CA THR A 149 -16.15 4.61 -23.52
C THR A 149 -16.78 4.07 -24.80
N LYS A 150 -18.01 4.46 -25.09
CA LYS A 150 -18.68 4.08 -26.34
C LYS A 150 -18.67 5.25 -27.30
N ILE A 151 -18.08 5.03 -28.46
CA ILE A 151 -18.00 6.01 -29.56
C ILE A 151 -18.75 5.42 -30.76
N ILE A 152 -19.64 6.20 -31.35
CA ILE A 152 -20.35 5.82 -32.57
C ILE A 152 -19.99 6.78 -33.70
N TYR A 153 -19.92 6.27 -34.92
CA TYR A 153 -19.83 7.09 -36.12
C TYR A 153 -21.17 7.07 -36.85
N LYS A 154 -21.86 8.21 -36.85
CA LYS A 154 -23.17 8.38 -37.49
C LYS A 154 -23.28 9.76 -38.14
N ASN A 155 -23.96 9.86 -39.29
CA ASN A 155 -24.14 11.10 -40.05
C ASN A 155 -22.82 11.85 -40.34
N ASN A 156 -21.80 11.11 -40.77
CA ASN A 156 -20.45 11.61 -41.03
C ASN A 156 -19.77 12.30 -39.83
N LYS A 157 -20.20 12.02 -38.59
CA LYS A 157 -19.63 12.60 -37.37
C LYS A 157 -19.37 11.52 -36.32
N TRP A 158 -18.26 11.64 -35.62
CA TRP A 158 -17.97 10.86 -34.42
C TRP A 158 -18.73 11.45 -33.23
N GLN A 159 -19.40 10.60 -32.46
CA GLN A 159 -20.15 10.98 -31.27
C GLN A 159 -19.79 10.03 -30.12
N ILE A 160 -19.46 10.59 -28.95
CA ILE A 160 -19.31 9.84 -27.71
C ILE A 160 -20.73 9.68 -27.13
N VAL A 161 -21.18 8.44 -26.98
CA VAL A 161 -22.52 8.14 -26.43
C VAL A 161 -22.46 7.62 -25.01
N ASP A 162 -21.37 6.98 -24.61
CA ASP A 162 -21.09 6.65 -23.21
C ASP A 162 -19.70 7.14 -22.84
N ASN A 163 -19.62 8.01 -21.83
CA ASN A 163 -18.36 8.58 -21.38
C ASN A 163 -17.85 7.84 -20.13
N ALA A 164 -16.76 7.08 -20.28
CA ALA A 164 -16.13 6.39 -19.16
C ALA A 164 -15.71 7.35 -18.02
N LEU A 165 -15.37 8.60 -18.35
CA LEU A 165 -15.02 9.61 -17.34
C LEU A 165 -16.20 9.97 -16.45
N GLU A 166 -17.42 10.02 -17.01
CA GLU A 166 -18.64 10.24 -16.22
C GLU A 166 -18.97 9.02 -15.37
N ALA A 167 -18.81 7.81 -15.93
CA ALA A 167 -18.93 6.57 -15.16
C ALA A 167 -17.94 6.58 -13.97
N ILE A 168 -16.68 6.95 -14.18
CA ILE A 168 -15.67 7.10 -13.12
C ILE A 168 -16.09 8.14 -12.07
N LYS A 169 -16.52 9.34 -12.49
CA LYS A 169 -16.99 10.39 -11.57
C LYS A 169 -18.11 9.89 -10.67
N ASN A 170 -19.02 9.08 -11.22
CA ASN A 170 -20.12 8.50 -10.46
C ASN A 170 -19.72 7.33 -9.56
N ARG A 171 -18.52 6.77 -9.74
CA ARG A 171 -17.97 5.70 -8.90
C ARG A 171 -17.20 6.19 -7.69
N ILE A 172 -16.60 7.37 -7.78
CA ILE A 172 -15.85 7.95 -6.67
C ILE A 172 -16.83 8.45 -5.63
N VAL A 173 -16.70 7.93 -4.40
CA VAL A 173 -17.49 8.31 -3.23
C VAL A 173 -16.56 8.48 -2.02
N TYR A 174 -17.12 8.97 -0.93
CA TYR A 174 -16.48 9.06 0.38
C TYR A 174 -17.23 8.14 1.34
N ASN A 175 -16.52 7.62 2.34
CA ASN A 175 -17.18 6.98 3.48
C ASN A 175 -17.87 8.07 4.32
N GLY A 176 -19.17 7.91 4.53
CA GLY A 176 -19.97 8.64 5.49
C GLY A 176 -20.38 7.72 6.64
N TYR A 177 -21.02 8.30 7.65
CA TYR A 177 -21.57 7.55 8.77
C TYR A 177 -22.93 8.12 9.12
N ASP A 178 -23.95 7.27 9.14
CA ASP A 178 -25.28 7.65 9.58
C ASP A 178 -25.37 7.48 11.11
N LEU A 179 -25.52 8.61 11.82
CA LEU A 179 -25.59 8.64 13.27
C LEU A 179 -26.82 7.91 13.83
N LYS A 180 -27.92 7.82 13.07
CA LYS A 180 -29.17 7.16 13.52
C LYS A 180 -29.05 5.65 13.41
N THR A 181 -28.63 5.16 12.25
CA THR A 181 -28.51 3.72 11.98
C THR A 181 -27.19 3.13 12.48
N GLN A 182 -26.20 3.98 12.79
CA GLN A 182 -24.85 3.61 13.19
C GLN A 182 -24.10 2.77 12.14
N GLN A 183 -24.35 3.06 10.86
CA GLN A 183 -23.76 2.33 9.73
C GLN A 183 -22.89 3.23 8.87
N ILE A 184 -21.87 2.63 8.25
CA ILE A 184 -21.07 3.28 7.20
C ILE A 184 -21.95 3.37 5.95
N ILE A 185 -21.99 4.55 5.35
CA ILE A 185 -22.73 4.82 4.12
C ILE A 185 -21.81 5.42 3.05
N GLU A 186 -22.20 5.34 1.79
CA GLU A 186 -21.49 6.02 0.70
C GLU A 186 -22.04 7.45 0.54
N SER A 187 -21.14 8.43 0.37
CA SER A 187 -21.52 9.83 0.15
C SER A 187 -20.77 10.43 -1.03
N LYS A 188 -21.40 11.39 -1.72
CA LYS A 188 -20.76 12.18 -2.79
C LYS A 188 -19.88 13.31 -2.26
N LYS A 189 -19.95 13.61 -0.96
CA LYS A 189 -19.15 14.63 -0.29
C LYS A 189 -18.60 14.06 1.03
N PRO A 190 -17.38 14.46 1.45
CA PRO A 190 -16.91 14.09 2.77
C PRO A 190 -17.87 14.60 3.86
N SER A 191 -18.06 13.84 4.94
CA SER A 191 -18.87 14.26 6.08
C SER A 191 -18.06 14.16 7.38
N LEU A 192 -18.24 15.15 8.26
CA LEU A 192 -17.70 15.10 9.62
C LEU A 192 -18.39 14.05 10.49
N ASP A 193 -19.58 13.56 10.12
CA ASP A 193 -20.23 12.48 10.87
C ASP A 193 -19.39 11.20 10.87
N TYR A 194 -18.58 10.99 9.83
CA TYR A 194 -17.62 9.89 9.78
C TYR A 194 -16.55 9.99 10.88
N LEU A 195 -16.29 11.19 11.42
CA LEU A 195 -15.43 11.35 12.59
C LEU A 195 -16.02 10.64 13.80
N HIS A 196 -17.35 10.62 13.97
CA HIS A 196 -17.98 9.90 15.07
C HIS A 196 -17.67 8.41 15.00
N TYR A 197 -17.73 7.81 13.82
CA TYR A 197 -17.27 6.44 13.58
C TYR A 197 -15.78 6.32 14.00
N LEU A 198 -14.89 7.10 13.38
CA LEU A 198 -13.44 7.05 13.66
C LEU A 198 -13.11 7.18 15.16
N LEU A 199 -13.78 8.06 15.89
CA LEU A 199 -13.56 8.29 17.32
C LEU A 199 -14.22 7.23 18.21
N LYS A 200 -15.47 6.83 17.94
CA LYS A 200 -16.17 5.75 18.69
C LYS A 200 -15.36 4.47 18.72
N LEU A 201 -14.64 4.22 17.65
CA LEU A 201 -13.83 3.04 17.48
C LEU A 201 -12.44 3.14 18.14
N THR A 202 -11.99 4.34 18.51
CA THR A 202 -10.84 4.50 19.43
C THR A 202 -11.21 4.21 20.88
N SER A 203 -12.49 4.29 21.25
CA SER A 203 -12.96 4.14 22.65
C SER A 203 -13.50 2.74 22.99
N GLN A 204 -13.92 1.92 22.01
CA GLN A 204 -14.49 0.60 22.28
C GLN A 204 -13.52 -0.56 22.02
N ASN A 205 -13.11 -1.20 23.12
CA ASN A 205 -12.45 -2.50 23.16
C ASN A 205 -13.43 -3.61 22.73
N LYS A 206 -13.31 -4.10 21.49
CA LYS A 206 -13.32 -5.52 21.06
C LYS A 206 -13.75 -5.63 19.58
N SER A 207 -12.89 -6.28 18.78
CA SER A 207 -13.18 -6.96 17.50
C SER A 207 -13.71 -6.18 16.28
N THR A 208 -13.19 -4.99 15.98
CA THR A 208 -13.17 -4.51 14.57
C THR A 208 -11.75 -4.10 14.18
N LEU A 209 -11.23 -4.76 13.16
CA LEU A 209 -9.80 -4.83 12.79
C LEU A 209 -9.20 -3.52 12.25
N GLU A 210 -9.98 -2.48 12.01
CA GLU A 210 -9.54 -1.33 11.19
C GLU A 210 -9.18 -0.06 11.99
N VAL A 211 -9.40 0.00 13.32
CA VAL A 211 -9.72 1.32 13.89
C VAL A 211 -9.00 1.80 15.14
N LYS A 212 -8.25 0.93 15.83
CA LYS A 212 -7.27 1.43 16.80
C LYS A 212 -6.06 2.11 16.14
N ALA A 213 -6.04 2.17 14.81
CA ALA A 213 -4.87 2.54 14.04
C ALA A 213 -4.58 4.05 13.95
N PHE A 214 -5.44 4.94 14.44
CA PHE A 214 -5.33 6.36 14.08
C PHE A 214 -4.42 7.20 15.01
N ILE A 215 -4.15 6.74 16.23
CA ILE A 215 -3.33 7.44 17.24
C ILE A 215 -2.31 6.44 17.82
N LEU A 216 -1.48 5.88 16.94
CA LEU A 216 -0.73 4.66 17.23
C LEU A 216 0.70 4.81 17.73
N PHE A 217 1.28 6.01 17.63
CA PHE A 217 2.73 6.16 17.81
C PHE A 217 3.19 5.76 19.20
N THR A 218 2.50 6.24 20.23
CA THR A 218 2.89 6.01 21.63
C THR A 218 2.81 4.54 22.02
N SER A 219 1.73 3.85 21.62
CA SER A 219 1.51 2.46 22.00
C SER A 219 2.46 1.50 21.28
N LEU A 220 2.65 1.66 19.96
CA LEU A 220 3.61 0.84 19.22
C LEU A 220 5.04 1.08 19.68
N TYR A 221 5.41 2.34 19.94
CA TYR A 221 6.68 2.68 20.54
C TYR A 221 6.85 1.99 21.89
N THR A 222 5.84 2.06 22.77
CA THR A 222 5.91 1.45 24.11
C THR A 222 6.14 -0.06 24.04
N LEU A 223 5.50 -0.74 23.10
CA LEU A 223 5.69 -2.19 22.88
C LEU A 223 7.07 -2.54 22.32
N LEU A 224 7.65 -1.65 21.52
CA LEU A 224 8.92 -1.88 20.83
C LEU A 224 10.13 -1.26 21.51
N LYS A 225 9.96 -0.42 22.55
CA LYS A 225 11.03 0.39 23.16
C LYS A 225 12.25 -0.43 23.56
N ASP A 226 12.05 -1.65 24.07
CA ASP A 226 13.13 -2.53 24.52
C ASP A 226 13.92 -3.15 23.35
N LYS A 227 13.43 -2.99 22.12
CA LYS A 227 14.05 -3.41 20.86
C LYS A 227 14.66 -2.23 20.09
N ILE A 228 14.58 -1.01 20.61
CA ILE A 228 15.05 0.20 19.92
C ILE A 228 16.35 0.67 20.58
N THR A 229 17.37 0.98 19.77
CA THR A 229 18.60 1.65 20.26
C THR A 229 18.49 3.16 20.15
N ASP A 230 18.04 3.65 18.99
CA ASP A 230 18.00 5.06 18.62
C ASP A 230 16.72 5.35 17.84
N ILE A 231 16.26 6.60 17.89
CA ILE A 231 15.02 7.02 17.23
C ILE A 231 15.30 8.17 16.28
N THR A 232 14.86 8.01 15.03
CA THR A 232 14.77 9.09 14.05
C THR A 232 13.31 9.34 13.73
N PHE A 233 12.81 10.53 14.04
CA PHE A 233 11.46 10.94 13.67
C PHE A 233 11.45 11.49 12.24
N ILE A 234 10.42 11.15 11.47
CA ILE A 234 10.15 11.76 10.16
C ILE A 234 8.70 12.25 10.12
N ASP A 235 8.50 13.53 9.90
CA ASP A 235 7.17 14.08 9.70
C ASP A 235 6.75 13.80 8.25
N MET A 236 5.46 13.57 8.00
CA MET A 236 4.95 13.41 6.63
C MET A 236 5.32 14.59 5.72
N ARG A 237 5.47 15.81 6.26
CA ARG A 237 5.95 16.99 5.55
C ARG A 237 7.37 16.84 5.01
N ASP A 238 8.20 15.99 5.61
CA ASP A 238 9.56 15.72 5.13
C ASP A 238 9.57 14.84 3.87
N LEU A 239 8.42 14.28 3.51
CA LEU A 239 8.19 13.45 2.32
C LEU A 239 7.40 14.19 1.23
N THR A 240 7.27 15.52 1.31
CA THR A 240 6.70 16.33 0.22
C THR A 240 7.64 16.42 -0.97
N SER A 241 7.11 16.84 -2.12
CA SER A 241 7.82 16.86 -3.40
C SER A 241 9.15 17.64 -3.37
N ASP A 242 9.23 18.69 -2.57
CA ASP A 242 10.39 19.57 -2.42
C ASP A 242 11.39 19.08 -1.35
N ARG A 243 11.03 18.09 -0.53
CA ARG A 243 11.83 17.64 0.63
C ARG A 243 12.24 16.18 0.58
N ALA A 244 11.43 15.33 -0.05
CA ALA A 244 11.60 13.89 -0.03
C ALA A 244 13.00 13.43 -0.45
N PHE A 245 13.56 13.99 -1.53
CA PHE A 245 14.91 13.61 -1.98
C PHE A 245 15.99 13.90 -0.94
N LYS A 246 15.95 15.10 -0.32
CA LYS A 246 16.88 15.49 0.73
C LYS A 246 16.70 14.64 1.98
N THR A 247 15.46 14.40 2.40
CA THR A 247 15.13 13.56 3.56
C THR A 247 15.64 12.13 3.39
N ILE A 248 15.36 11.51 2.24
CA ILE A 248 15.82 10.14 1.95
C ILE A 248 17.35 10.08 1.84
N SER A 249 18.00 11.12 1.30
CA SER A 249 19.47 11.24 1.29
C SER A 249 20.09 11.27 2.69
N VAL A 250 19.45 11.97 3.64
CA VAL A 250 19.89 11.97 5.05
C VAL A 250 19.70 10.58 5.68
N LEU A 251 18.53 9.98 5.49
CA LEU A 251 18.24 8.65 6.01
C LEU A 251 19.17 7.58 5.43
N ALA A 252 19.53 7.67 4.15
CA ALA A 252 20.46 6.74 3.50
C ALA A 252 21.82 6.70 4.22
N ARG A 253 22.32 7.87 4.64
CA ARG A 253 23.56 7.99 5.41
C ARG A 253 23.40 7.44 6.83
N LEU A 254 22.32 7.79 7.52
CA LEU A 254 22.07 7.36 8.90
C LEU A 254 21.82 5.86 9.05
N PHE A 255 21.11 5.26 8.08
CA PHE A 255 20.69 3.86 8.11
C PHE A 255 21.46 2.97 7.13
N HIS A 256 22.53 3.51 6.54
CA HIS A 256 23.49 2.83 5.67
C HIS A 256 22.85 2.04 4.51
N PHE A 257 21.89 2.67 3.83
CA PHE A 257 21.31 2.13 2.59
C PHE A 257 21.70 2.98 1.38
N GLN A 258 21.39 2.50 0.17
CA GLN A 258 21.82 3.16 -1.06
C GLN A 258 21.18 4.57 -1.16
N PRO A 259 21.97 5.64 -1.40
CA PRO A 259 21.40 6.97 -1.54
C PRO A 259 20.52 7.07 -2.80
N PRO A 260 19.52 7.98 -2.79
CA PRO A 260 18.70 8.20 -3.96
C PRO A 260 19.52 8.84 -5.09
N CYS A 261 19.34 8.40 -6.33
CA CYS A 261 20.09 8.89 -7.50
C CYS A 261 19.24 9.68 -8.51
N ASN A 262 17.92 9.65 -8.39
CA ASN A 262 17.01 10.34 -9.30
C ASN A 262 16.05 11.23 -8.51
N GLU A 263 16.35 12.52 -8.42
CA GLU A 263 15.52 13.50 -7.70
C GLU A 263 14.09 13.56 -8.21
N SER A 264 13.87 13.41 -9.53
CA SER A 264 12.53 13.48 -10.09
C SER A 264 11.63 12.39 -9.51
N PHE A 265 12.14 11.18 -9.26
CA PHE A 265 11.34 10.10 -8.67
C PHE A 265 10.73 10.48 -7.30
N PHE A 266 11.47 11.25 -6.50
CA PHE A 266 11.05 11.64 -5.15
C PHE A 266 10.21 12.91 -5.13
N SER A 267 10.25 13.72 -6.20
CA SER A 267 9.47 14.95 -6.30
C SER A 267 8.10 14.78 -6.96
N HIS A 268 7.83 13.65 -7.63
CA HIS A 268 6.54 13.40 -8.25
C HIS A 268 5.45 13.06 -7.22
N LYS A 269 4.25 13.63 -7.42
CA LYS A 269 3.05 13.20 -6.72
C LYS A 269 2.57 11.87 -7.31
N LEU A 270 2.63 10.82 -6.50
CA LEU A 270 1.92 9.58 -6.80
C LEU A 270 0.45 9.78 -6.40
N TYR A 271 -0.43 9.88 -7.40
CA TYR A 271 -1.85 9.72 -7.16
C TYR A 271 -2.10 8.23 -6.94
N GLY A 272 -2.64 7.87 -5.76
CA GLY A 272 -3.06 6.49 -5.48
C GLY A 272 -4.18 6.04 -6.41
N ASP A 273 -4.44 4.74 -6.42
CA ASP A 273 -5.58 4.03 -7.03
C ASP A 273 -6.10 4.52 -8.40
N ILE A 274 -5.24 5.13 -9.22
CA ILE A 274 -5.51 5.35 -10.65
C ILE A 274 -5.64 4.00 -11.39
N ASN A 275 -5.23 2.90 -10.74
CA ASN A 275 -5.55 1.54 -11.17
C ASN A 275 -7.06 1.30 -11.27
N ALA A 276 -7.89 2.04 -10.52
CA ALA A 276 -9.35 2.02 -10.69
C ALA A 276 -9.81 2.66 -12.02
N LEU A 277 -8.93 3.41 -12.69
CA LEU A 277 -9.21 4.08 -13.96
C LEU A 277 -8.71 3.27 -15.17
N ILE A 278 -8.10 2.09 -14.97
CA ILE A 278 -7.49 1.30 -16.05
C ILE A 278 -7.79 -0.20 -15.83
N PRO A 279 -8.24 -0.94 -16.86
CA PRO A 279 -8.33 -0.53 -18.26
C PRO A 279 -9.59 0.28 -18.57
N LEU A 280 -9.40 1.36 -19.35
CA LEU A 280 -10.47 1.97 -20.13
C LEU A 280 -10.58 1.16 -21.42
N GLU A 281 -11.72 0.52 -21.65
CA GLU A 281 -12.02 -0.10 -22.94
C GLU A 281 -12.76 0.91 -23.82
N ILE A 282 -12.30 1.06 -25.07
CA ILE A 282 -12.96 1.89 -26.07
C ILE A 282 -13.73 0.96 -27.00
N ASN A 283 -15.05 1.02 -26.93
CA ASN A 283 -15.93 0.33 -27.86
C ASN A 283 -16.36 1.30 -28.94
N TYR A 284 -16.02 0.99 -30.19
CA TYR A 284 -16.43 1.79 -31.33
C TYR A 284 -17.38 1.01 -32.24
N GLN A 285 -18.41 1.69 -32.75
CA GLN A 285 -19.33 1.13 -33.74
C GLN A 285 -19.38 2.08 -34.95
N CYS A 286 -19.24 1.51 -36.15
CA CYS A 286 -19.39 2.21 -37.42
C CYS A 286 -20.56 1.61 -38.19
N ASP A 287 -21.48 2.47 -38.66
CA ASP A 287 -22.63 2.06 -39.45
C ASP A 287 -22.22 1.51 -40.85
N ASN A 288 -21.00 1.84 -41.30
CA ASN A 288 -20.41 1.31 -42.53
C ASN A 288 -19.25 0.40 -42.15
N GLY A 289 -19.37 -0.92 -42.37
CA GLY A 289 -18.48 -1.99 -41.88
C GLY A 289 -17.01 -1.99 -42.34
N GLY A 290 -16.29 -0.87 -42.25
CA GLY A 290 -14.89 -0.70 -42.66
C GLY A 290 -14.00 0.00 -41.62
N GLY A 291 -14.30 -0.15 -40.32
CA GLY A 291 -13.79 0.75 -39.28
C GLY A 291 -12.52 0.35 -38.52
N GLU A 292 -11.95 -0.85 -38.70
CA GLU A 292 -10.83 -1.29 -37.84
C GLU A 292 -9.48 -0.68 -38.25
N SER A 293 -9.26 -0.37 -39.52
CA SER A 293 -7.94 -0.04 -40.07
C SER A 293 -7.44 1.39 -39.77
N ASN A 294 -8.34 2.37 -39.60
CA ASN A 294 -7.94 3.79 -39.49
C ASN A 294 -7.52 4.23 -38.09
N ILE A 295 -8.01 3.60 -37.01
CA ILE A 295 -7.70 4.01 -35.63
C ILE A 295 -6.35 3.44 -35.15
N PHE A 296 -5.99 2.22 -35.56
CA PHE A 296 -4.74 1.57 -35.14
C PHE A 296 -3.47 2.15 -35.79
N GLN A 297 -3.58 2.73 -36.99
CA GLN A 297 -2.45 3.40 -37.65
C GLN A 297 -2.02 4.70 -36.95
N GLN A 298 -2.94 5.43 -36.31
CA GLN A 298 -2.61 6.69 -35.64
C GLN A 298 -2.06 6.48 -34.22
N SER A 299 -2.57 5.50 -33.46
CA SER A 299 -2.15 5.25 -32.08
C SER A 299 -0.73 4.66 -31.98
N THR A 300 -0.33 3.81 -32.93
CA THR A 300 1.00 3.18 -32.95
C THR A 300 2.16 4.16 -33.18
N ASN A 301 1.91 5.30 -33.81
CA ASN A 301 2.93 6.34 -34.01
C ASN A 301 3.22 7.17 -32.74
N ILE A 302 2.27 7.25 -31.80
CA ILE A 302 2.42 8.04 -30.57
C ILE A 302 3.28 7.28 -29.53
N PHE A 303 3.16 5.96 -29.46
CA PHE A 303 3.85 5.15 -28.44
C PHE A 303 5.29 4.74 -28.82
N LYS A 304 5.66 4.76 -30.10
CA LYS A 304 7.02 4.40 -30.56
C LYS A 304 8.09 5.44 -30.22
N ASN A 305 7.72 6.67 -29.86
CA ASN A 305 8.66 7.78 -29.64
C ASN A 305 9.14 7.97 -28.18
N ARG A 306 8.87 7.04 -27.26
CA ARG A 306 9.43 7.11 -25.90
C ARG A 306 10.56 6.11 -25.70
N LYS A 307 11.81 6.58 -25.84
CA LYS A 307 13.00 5.87 -25.37
C LYS A 307 12.87 5.62 -23.85
N ILE A 308 12.81 4.35 -23.46
CA ILE A 308 12.87 3.93 -22.06
C ILE A 308 14.34 3.90 -21.67
N CYS A 309 14.78 4.84 -20.82
CA CYS A 309 16.07 4.75 -20.15
C CYS A 309 16.05 3.55 -19.19
N ARG A 310 17.05 2.67 -19.32
CA ARG A 310 17.33 1.60 -18.35
C ARG A 310 18.40 2.11 -17.38
N CYS A 311 18.16 1.95 -16.08
CA CYS A 311 19.20 2.06 -15.05
C CYS A 311 20.03 0.78 -15.00
#